data_AF-A0A529MD99-F1
#
_entry.id   AF-A0A529MD99-F1
#
_cell.length_a   1.000
_cell.length_b   1.000
_cell.length_c   1.000
_cell.angle_alpha   90.00
_cell.angle_beta   90.00
_cell.angle_gamma   90.00
#
_symmetry.space_group_name_H-M   'P 1'
#
loop_
_entity.id
_entity.type
_entity.pdbx_description
1 polymer ?
#
loop_
_entity_poly.entity_id
_entity_poly.type
_entity_poly.pdbx_seq_one_letter_code
_entity_poly.pdbx_strand_id
1 'polypeptide(L)' 'VKFGISFTATHYNQAGALVHVYTDGSVHLNHGGTEMGQGLYLKVAQVVAEEFQIDLDQVKITATTTGKVPN' A
#
# COMPACT_ATOMS: atom_id res chain seq x y z
N VAL A 1 8.96 28.81 5.85
CA VAL A 1 8.89 27.85 6.99
C VAL A 1 9.28 26.47 6.47
N LYS A 2 10.04 25.67 7.22
CA LYS A 2 10.39 24.28 6.85
C LYS A 2 9.73 23.32 7.83
N PHE A 3 9.30 22.15 7.38
CA PHE A 3 8.62 21.15 8.20
C PHE A 3 9.27 19.77 7.98
N GLY A 4 9.73 19.13 9.06
CA GLY A 4 10.32 17.79 9.00
C GLY A 4 9.22 16.72 8.96
N ILE A 5 9.40 15.69 8.12
CA ILE A 5 8.41 14.63 7.91
C ILE A 5 9.02 13.29 8.36
N SER A 6 8.65 12.86 9.56
CA SER A 6 8.93 11.53 10.13
C SER A 6 8.26 11.46 11.49
N PHE A 7 7.98 10.26 12.00
CA PHE A 7 7.66 10.10 13.41
C PHE A 7 8.91 10.36 14.26
N THR A 8 8.78 11.16 15.32
CA THR A 8 9.88 11.41 16.28
C THR A 8 10.38 10.14 16.96
N ALA A 9 9.48 9.18 17.23
CA ALA A 9 9.85 7.86 17.69
C ALA A 9 10.24 6.98 16.50
N THR A 10 11.54 6.68 16.37
CA THR A 10 12.12 6.04 15.18
C THR A 10 11.42 4.73 14.79
N HIS A 11 11.00 3.92 15.76
CA HIS A 11 10.35 2.63 15.50
C HIS A 11 8.97 2.75 14.88
N TYR A 12 8.31 3.92 14.86
CA TYR A 12 7.06 4.11 14.10
C TYR A 12 7.30 4.38 12.61
N ASN A 13 8.54 4.60 12.18
CA ASN A 13 8.89 4.76 10.77
C ASN A 13 9.08 3.38 10.10
N GLN A 14 8.09 2.51 10.25
CA GLN A 14 8.03 1.19 9.64
C GLN A 14 6.73 1.02 8.87
N ALA A 15 6.73 0.19 7.85
CA ALA A 15 5.55 -0.14 7.06
C ALA A 15 5.70 -1.53 6.44
N GLY A 16 4.55 -2.18 6.18
CA GLY A 16 4.49 -3.47 5.53
C GLY A 16 3.36 -3.53 4.49
N ALA A 17 3.49 -4.49 3.57
CA ALA A 17 2.48 -4.81 2.57
C ALA A 17 2.45 -6.31 2.28
N LEU A 18 1.29 -6.81 1.87
CA LEU A 18 1.06 -8.17 1.38
C LEU A 18 0.52 -8.08 -0.05
N VAL A 19 1.20 -8.76 -0.97
CA VAL A 19 0.86 -8.78 -2.39
C VAL A 19 0.63 -10.22 -2.85
N HIS A 20 -0.51 -10.48 -3.48
CA HIS A 20 -0.79 -11.73 -4.17
C HIS A 20 -0.85 -11.49 -5.67
N VAL A 21 -0.13 -12.32 -6.44
CA VAL A 21 -0.25 -12.39 -7.90
C VAL A 21 -0.98 -13.69 -8.22
N TYR A 22 -2.12 -13.58 -8.90
CA TYR A 22 -2.93 -14.75 -9.27
C TYR A 22 -2.51 -15.28 -10.65
N THR A 23 -2.95 -16.50 -10.94
CA THR A 23 -2.61 -17.19 -12.21
C THR A 23 -3.21 -16.54 -13.45
N ASP A 24 -4.23 -15.69 -13.27
CA ASP A 24 -4.82 -14.87 -14.34
C ASP A 24 -4.08 -13.54 -14.56
N GLY A 25 -3.01 -13.28 -13.81
CA GLY A 25 -2.20 -12.06 -13.88
C GLY A 25 -2.70 -10.93 -12.98
N SER A 26 -3.87 -11.06 -12.35
CA SER A 26 -4.40 -10.02 -11.45
C SER A 26 -3.60 -9.94 -10.15
N VAL A 27 -3.52 -8.74 -9.58
CA VAL A 27 -2.76 -8.47 -8.36
C VAL A 27 -3.68 -7.98 -7.23
N HIS A 28 -3.64 -8.65 -6.09
CA HIS A 28 -4.26 -8.19 -4.85
C HIS A 28 -3.23 -7.57 -3.91
N LEU A 29 -3.54 -6.37 -3.41
CA LEU A 29 -2.66 -5.59 -2.54
C LEU A 29 -3.34 -5.27 -1.20
N ASN A 30 -2.57 -5.39 -0.11
CA ASN A 30 -2.90 -4.90 1.23
C ASN A 30 -1.68 -4.20 1.83
N HIS A 31 -1.87 -3.11 2.55
CA HIS A 31 -0.80 -2.44 3.30
C HIS A 31 -1.35 -1.89 4.63
N GLY A 32 -0.47 -1.56 5.59
CA GLY A 32 -0.88 -1.12 6.94
C GLY A 32 -1.47 0.29 7.04
N GLY A 33 -1.49 1.06 5.95
CA GLY A 33 -2.00 2.42 5.93
C GLY A 33 -3.51 2.46 5.69
N THR A 34 -4.23 3.41 6.26
CA THR A 34 -5.70 3.51 6.15
C THR A 34 -6.11 4.66 5.22
N GLU A 35 -7.07 4.41 4.33
CA GLU A 35 -7.70 5.44 3.52
C GLU A 35 -8.67 6.31 4.35
N MET A 36 -8.49 7.62 4.27
CA MET A 36 -9.27 8.64 4.99
C MET A 36 -9.50 9.90 4.14
N GLY A 37 -9.43 9.78 2.81
CA GLY A 37 -9.66 10.85 1.83
C GLY A 37 -8.38 11.44 1.23
N GLN A 38 -7.21 10.96 1.64
CA GLN A 38 -5.90 11.39 1.14
C GLN A 38 -5.46 10.66 -0.13
N GLY A 39 -6.21 9.65 -0.58
CA GLY A 39 -5.94 8.87 -1.79
C GLY A 39 -4.74 7.93 -1.64
N LEU A 40 -4.51 7.43 -0.42
CA LEU A 40 -3.40 6.53 -0.12
C LEU A 40 -3.54 5.22 -0.90
N TYR A 41 -4.75 4.65 -0.94
CA TYR A 41 -4.97 3.37 -1.63
C TYR A 41 -4.65 3.44 -3.12
N LEU A 42 -5.11 4.51 -3.77
CA LEU A 42 -4.85 4.74 -5.19
C LEU A 42 -3.35 4.89 -5.46
N LYS A 43 -2.64 5.66 -4.63
CA LYS A 43 -1.20 5.89 -4.79
C LYS A 43 -0.39 4.61 -4.63
N VAL A 44 -0.71 3.76 -3.66
CA VAL A 44 0.02 2.49 -3.50
C VAL A 44 -0.33 1.52 -4.64
N ALA A 45 -1.58 1.50 -5.12
CA ALA A 45 -1.93 0.71 -6.30
C ALA A 45 -1.18 1.17 -7.57
N GLN A 46 -0.98 2.48 -7.75
CA GLN A 46 -0.16 3.04 -8.82
C GLN A 46 1.31 2.59 -8.73
N VAL A 47 1.90 2.62 -7.53
CA VAL A 47 3.25 2.10 -7.31
C VAL A 47 3.32 0.62 -7.70
N VAL A 48 2.37 -0.21 -7.27
CA VAL A 48 2.35 -1.63 -7.65
C VAL A 48 2.19 -1.81 -9.16
N ALA A 49 1.29 -1.08 -9.81
CA ALA A 49 1.11 -1.17 -11.26
C ALA A 49 2.40 -0.80 -12.02
N GLU A 50 3.09 0.27 -11.58
CA GLU A 50 4.38 0.69 -12.12
C GLU A 50 5.46 -0.38 -11.91
N GLU A 51 5.65 -0.88 -10.69
CA GLU A 51 6.70 -1.86 -10.39
C GLU A 51 6.48 -3.21 -11.10
N PHE A 52 5.22 -3.64 -11.27
CA PHE A 52 4.88 -4.87 -11.98
C PHE A 52 4.70 -4.67 -13.50
N GLN A 53 4.77 -3.43 -14.00
CA GLN A 53 4.56 -3.08 -15.43
C GLN A 53 3.22 -3.60 -15.97
N ILE A 54 2.15 -3.40 -15.20
CA ILE A 54 0.77 -3.77 -15.55
C ILE A 54 -0.14 -2.56 -15.49
N ASP A 55 -1.31 -2.68 -16.10
CA ASP A 55 -2.32 -1.63 -16.01
C ASP A 55 -2.90 -1.53 -14.59
N LEU A 56 -3.27 -0.30 -14.18
CA LEU A 56 -3.78 -0.03 -12.84
C LEU A 56 -5.07 -0.81 -12.52
N ASP A 57 -5.89 -1.10 -13.53
CA ASP A 57 -7.13 -1.87 -13.39
C ASP A 57 -6.88 -3.36 -13.06
N GLN A 58 -5.66 -3.87 -13.29
CA GLN A 58 -5.23 -5.21 -12.88
C GLN A 58 -4.81 -5.27 -11.41
N VAL A 59 -4.68 -4.12 -10.73
CA VAL A 59 -4.32 -4.03 -9.31
C VAL A 59 -5.56 -3.71 -8.48
N LYS A 60 -5.94 -4.65 -7.61
CA LYS A 60 -7.03 -4.46 -6.66
C LYS A 60 -6.53 -4.39 -5.24
N ILE A 61 -6.66 -3.21 -4.66
CA ILE A 61 -6.40 -2.97 -3.25
C ILE A 61 -7.63 -3.31 -2.40
N THR A 62 -7.41 -3.99 -1.27
CA THR A 62 -8.47 -4.27 -0.29
C THR A 62 -8.25 -3.50 1.00
N ALA A 63 -9.30 -3.40 1.83
CA ALA A 63 -9.24 -2.67 3.08
C ALA A 63 -8.14 -3.20 4.03
N THR A 64 -7.52 -2.28 4.75
CA THR A 64 -6.51 -2.57 5.77
C THR A 64 -7.06 -3.50 6.85
N THR A 65 -6.30 -4.54 7.17
CA THR A 65 -6.65 -5.50 8.22
C THR A 65 -5.39 -6.09 8.86
N THR A 66 -5.41 -6.18 10.18
CA THR A 66 -4.32 -6.77 10.99
C THR A 66 -4.10 -8.26 10.70
N GLY A 67 -5.11 -8.95 10.14
CA GLY A 67 -4.98 -10.34 9.71
C GLY A 67 -4.12 -10.55 8.46
N LYS A 68 -3.82 -9.48 7.71
CA LYS A 68 -2.99 -9.55 6.48
C LYS A 68 -1.65 -8.84 6.62
N VAL A 69 -1.64 -7.69 7.30
CA VAL A 69 -0.42 -6.92 7.56
C VAL A 69 -0.39 -6.60 9.07
N PRO A 70 0.38 -7.37 9.86
CA PRO A 70 0.49 -7.16 11.30
C PRO A 70 1.58 -6.12 11.64
N ASN A 71 1.48 -5.59 12.87
CA ASN A 71 2.39 -4.62 13.48
C ASN A 71 2.44 -3.29 12.72
#